data_AF-A0A353V891-F1
#
_entry.id   AF-A0A353V891-F1
#
_cell.length_a   1.000
_cell.length_b   1.000
_cell.length_c   1.000
_cell.angle_alpha   90.00
_cell.angle_beta   90.00
_cell.angle_gamma   90.00
#
_symmetry.space_group_name_H-M   'P 1'
#
loop_
_entity.id
_entity.type
_entity.pdbx_description
1 polymer ?
#
loop_
_entity_poly.entity_id
_entity_poly.type
_entity_poly.pdbx_seq_one_letter_code
_entity_poly.pdbx_strand_id
1 'polypeptide(L)'
;MIPELGYGATIVALVLALGGAGAAAAGGRVGRVALIEAAQRAAVGVFVLVSFCFALLTYAFLAFDFSVRYVANNTNLGTPFYYRITGVWGALEGSIILWSWMLALYTLVIVLRHRRNAREFYPWVLAVMLGVLAFFLVVMTFAAPPFERQTPPPADGRGLNPLLEDTGMITHPVALYLGFTGLTVPFAFALAALVAARVGDTWITLTRRWTIVAWYFLSLGLLIGGWWSYHVLGWGGYWAWDPVENAAFMPWLAATAFLHSVMIQERRRM
;
A
#
# COMPACT_ATOMS: atom_id res chain seq x y z
N MET A 1 1.32 -3.87 -25.91
CA MET A 1 0.11 -3.22 -25.39
C MET A 1 0.07 -3.25 -23.86
N ILE A 2 0.39 -4.37 -23.20
CA ILE A 2 0.44 -4.42 -21.72
C ILE A 2 1.35 -3.34 -21.12
N PRO A 3 2.62 -3.18 -21.56
CA PRO A 3 3.49 -2.11 -21.06
C PRO A 3 2.85 -0.71 -21.13
N GLU A 4 2.25 -0.36 -22.27
CA GLU A 4 1.71 0.98 -22.49
C GLU A 4 0.41 1.22 -21.75
N LEU A 5 -0.47 0.22 -21.69
CA LEU A 5 -1.72 0.31 -20.93
C LEU A 5 -1.44 0.46 -19.43
N GLY A 6 -0.50 -0.34 -18.91
CA GLY A 6 -0.09 -0.27 -17.53
C GLY A 6 0.53 1.08 -17.18
N TYR A 7 1.53 1.51 -17.95
CA TYR A 7 2.20 2.81 -17.76
C TYR A 7 1.23 3.99 -17.90
N GLY A 8 0.36 3.98 -18.90
CA GLY A 8 -0.68 5.00 -19.07
C GLY A 8 -1.63 5.06 -17.87
N ALA A 9 -2.04 3.91 -17.34
CA ALA A 9 -2.87 3.83 -16.15
C ALA A 9 -2.16 4.39 -14.90
N THR A 10 -0.85 4.18 -14.74
CA THR A 10 -0.10 4.74 -13.60
C THR A 10 -0.05 6.26 -13.65
N ILE A 11 0.14 6.85 -14.84
CA ILE A 11 0.15 8.31 -15.04
C ILE A 11 -1.23 8.90 -14.71
N VAL A 12 -2.31 8.32 -15.25
CA VAL A 12 -3.66 8.82 -14.98
C VAL A 12 -3.99 8.70 -13.50
N ALA A 13 -3.62 7.59 -12.85
CA ALA A 13 -3.77 7.42 -11.41
C ALA A 13 -3.01 8.49 -10.63
N LEU A 14 -1.77 8.81 -11.02
CA LEU A 14 -0.95 9.84 -10.38
C LEU A 14 -1.61 11.23 -10.49
N VAL A 15 -2.07 11.60 -11.69
CA VAL A 15 -2.77 12.88 -11.90
C VAL A 15 -4.04 12.96 -11.06
N LEU A 16 -4.83 11.89 -11.00
CA LEU A 16 -6.02 11.83 -10.14
C LEU A 16 -5.67 11.91 -8.65
N ALA A 17 -4.61 11.25 -8.20
CA ALA A 17 -4.18 11.30 -6.81
C ALA A 17 -3.75 12.72 -6.40
N LEU A 18 -2.93 13.38 -7.23
CA LEU A 18 -2.48 14.76 -7.00
C LEU A 18 -3.65 15.76 -7.06
N GLY A 19 -4.48 15.67 -8.10
CA GLY A 19 -5.66 16.52 -8.27
C GLY A 19 -6.68 16.31 -7.15
N GLY A 20 -6.89 15.06 -6.74
CA GLY A 20 -7.76 14.71 -5.63
C GLY A 20 -7.23 15.18 -4.27
N ALA A 21 -5.93 15.06 -4.02
CA ALA A 21 -5.30 15.59 -2.81
C ALA A 21 -5.45 17.12 -2.73
N GLY A 22 -5.17 17.81 -3.84
CA GLY A 22 -5.35 19.27 -3.95
C GLY A 22 -6.80 19.70 -3.78
N ALA A 23 -7.75 19.00 -4.43
CA ALA A 23 -9.17 19.27 -4.30
C ALA A 23 -9.68 19.02 -2.87
N ALA A 24 -9.21 17.97 -2.19
CA ALA A 24 -9.57 17.68 -0.80
C ALA A 24 -9.07 18.78 0.15
N ALA A 25 -7.81 19.20 0.01
CA ALA A 25 -7.23 20.27 0.81
C ALA A 25 -7.91 21.62 0.56
N ALA A 26 -8.14 21.98 -0.71
CA ALA A 26 -8.85 23.21 -1.08
C ALA A 26 -10.32 23.20 -0.62
N GLY A 27 -10.99 22.04 -0.73
CA GLY A 27 -12.34 21.83 -0.23
C GLY A 27 -12.43 21.99 1.29
N GLY A 28 -11.44 21.47 2.03
CA GLY A 28 -11.32 21.65 3.48
C GLY A 28 -11.09 23.11 3.89
N ARG A 29 -10.28 23.87 3.13
CA ARG A 29 -10.01 25.29 3.41
C ARG A 29 -11.19 26.22 3.11
N VAL A 30 -11.83 26.03 1.96
CA VAL A 30 -12.85 26.96 1.44
C VAL A 30 -14.28 26.49 1.81
N GLY A 31 -14.44 25.28 2.35
CA GLY A 31 -15.75 24.72 2.69
C GLY A 31 -16.61 24.32 1.49
N ARG A 32 -16.02 24.20 0.29
CA ARG A 32 -16.75 23.86 -0.94
C ARG A 32 -16.94 22.35 -1.09
N VAL A 33 -18.18 21.90 -0.89
CA VAL A 33 -18.57 20.48 -0.97
C VAL A 33 -18.21 19.84 -2.32
N ALA A 34 -18.37 20.57 -3.43
CA ALA A 34 -18.05 20.07 -4.76
C ALA A 34 -16.58 19.64 -4.92
N LEU A 35 -15.64 20.33 -4.26
CA LEU A 35 -14.22 19.96 -4.28
C LEU A 35 -13.95 18.68 -3.49
N ILE A 36 -14.65 18.51 -2.36
CA ILE A 36 -14.56 17.30 -1.54
C ILE A 36 -15.14 16.10 -2.31
N GLU A 37 -16.27 16.27 -2.99
CA GLU A 37 -16.84 15.22 -3.85
C GLU A 37 -15.92 14.87 -5.03
N ALA A 38 -15.29 15.87 -5.65
CA ALA A 38 -14.32 15.64 -6.70
C ALA A 38 -13.13 14.80 -6.19
N ALA A 39 -12.62 15.10 -5.00
CA ALA A 39 -11.56 14.31 -4.38
C ALA A 39 -12.01 12.87 -4.05
N GLN A 40 -13.25 12.67 -3.58
CA GLN A 40 -13.80 11.33 -3.35
C GLN A 40 -13.89 10.52 -4.64
N ARG A 41 -14.34 11.14 -5.74
CA ARG A 41 -14.39 10.50 -7.06
C ARG A 41 -12.99 10.18 -7.58
N ALA A 42 -12.03 11.09 -7.38
CA ALA A 42 -10.63 10.85 -7.71
C ALA A 42 -10.07 9.64 -6.95
N ALA A 43 -10.32 9.53 -5.63
CA ALA A 43 -9.89 8.37 -4.84
C ALA A 43 -10.45 7.03 -5.37
N VAL A 44 -11.73 7.01 -5.76
CA VAL A 44 -12.34 5.83 -6.40
C VAL A 44 -11.66 5.54 -7.75
N GLY A 45 -11.42 6.57 -8.57
CA GLY A 45 -10.72 6.44 -9.84
C GLY A 45 -9.31 5.87 -9.68
N VAL A 46 -8.55 6.35 -8.69
CA VAL A 46 -7.22 5.80 -8.38
C VAL A 46 -7.31 4.34 -7.96
N PHE A 47 -8.25 3.97 -7.08
CA PHE A 47 -8.42 2.57 -6.70
C PHE A 47 -8.70 1.65 -7.91
N VAL A 48 -9.59 2.09 -8.81
CA VAL A 48 -9.91 1.33 -10.03
C VAL A 48 -8.68 1.19 -10.93
N LEU A 49 -7.93 2.27 -11.15
CA LEU A 49 -6.74 2.26 -12.01
C LEU A 49 -5.59 1.44 -11.42
N VAL A 50 -5.35 1.53 -10.12
CA VAL A 50 -4.32 0.72 -9.45
C VAL A 50 -4.73 -0.76 -9.41
N SER A 51 -6.02 -1.05 -9.21
CA SER A 51 -6.54 -2.43 -9.33
C SER A 51 -6.38 -2.97 -10.75
N PHE A 52 -6.64 -2.13 -11.76
CA PHE A 52 -6.38 -2.47 -13.16
C PHE A 52 -4.90 -2.75 -13.41
N CYS A 53 -3.98 -1.93 -12.88
CA CYS A 53 -2.54 -2.18 -12.96
C CYS A 53 -2.18 -3.52 -12.32
N PHE A 54 -2.65 -3.78 -11.09
CA PHE A 54 -2.36 -5.04 -10.38
C PHE A 54 -2.87 -6.27 -11.15
N ALA A 55 -4.10 -6.21 -11.67
CA ALA A 55 -4.67 -7.26 -12.50
C ALA A 55 -3.90 -7.45 -13.82
N LEU A 56 -3.51 -6.35 -14.48
CA LEU A 56 -2.78 -6.36 -15.73
C LEU A 56 -1.38 -6.98 -15.57
N LEU A 57 -0.66 -6.62 -14.50
CA LEU A 57 0.63 -7.22 -14.19
C LEU A 57 0.49 -8.70 -13.83
N THR A 58 -0.53 -9.06 -13.04
CA THR A 58 -0.83 -10.46 -12.73
C THR A 58 -1.07 -11.27 -14.00
N TYR A 59 -1.86 -10.74 -14.94
CA TYR A 59 -2.07 -11.37 -16.24
C TYR A 59 -0.76 -11.53 -17.01
N ALA A 60 0.12 -10.52 -17.01
CA ALA A 60 1.41 -10.58 -17.68
C ALA A 60 2.31 -11.70 -17.12
N PHE A 61 2.34 -11.91 -15.81
CA PHE A 61 3.04 -13.05 -15.20
C PHE A 61 2.41 -14.40 -15.57
N LEU A 62 1.09 -14.52 -15.52
CA LEU A 62 0.39 -15.77 -15.86
C LEU A 62 0.58 -16.16 -17.32
N ALA A 63 0.65 -15.18 -18.21
CA ALA A 63 0.81 -15.36 -19.65
C ALA A 63 2.29 -15.40 -20.11
N PHE A 64 3.26 -15.26 -19.20
CA PHE A 64 4.68 -15.14 -19.52
C PHE A 64 4.98 -14.03 -20.55
N ASP A 65 4.35 -12.86 -20.42
CA ASP A 65 4.61 -11.73 -21.31
C ASP A 65 5.98 -11.10 -20.99
N PHE A 66 7.03 -11.68 -21.58
CA PHE A 66 8.41 -11.23 -21.45
C PHE A 66 8.69 -9.89 -22.16
N SER A 67 7.70 -9.28 -22.81
CA SER A 67 7.82 -7.88 -23.26
C SER A 67 7.76 -6.88 -22.11
N VAL A 68 7.28 -7.29 -20.94
CA VAL A 68 7.36 -6.54 -19.68
C VAL A 68 8.66 -6.94 -18.97
N ARG A 69 9.60 -6.00 -18.81
CA ARG A 69 10.93 -6.25 -18.22
C ARG A 69 10.83 -6.89 -16.84
N TYR A 70 9.87 -6.45 -16.03
CA TYR A 70 9.65 -7.00 -14.70
C TYR A 70 9.29 -8.50 -14.73
N VAL A 71 8.42 -8.91 -15.66
CA VAL A 71 8.05 -10.32 -15.86
C VAL A 71 9.27 -11.11 -16.35
N ALA A 72 9.98 -10.61 -17.36
CA ALA A 72 11.19 -11.26 -17.89
C ALA A 72 12.28 -11.48 -16.84
N ASN A 73 12.37 -10.61 -15.82
CA ASN A 73 13.38 -10.70 -14.77
C ASN A 73 12.96 -11.56 -13.57
N ASN A 74 11.67 -11.85 -13.39
CA ASN A 74 11.15 -12.47 -12.16
C ASN A 74 10.29 -13.73 -12.41
N THR A 75 10.25 -14.26 -13.63
CA THR A 75 9.67 -15.56 -13.95
C THR A 75 10.35 -16.16 -15.18
N ASN A 76 10.10 -17.43 -15.47
CA ASN A 76 10.54 -18.19 -16.64
C ASN A 76 9.49 -19.25 -16.99
N LEU A 77 9.59 -19.90 -18.16
CA LEU A 77 8.62 -20.89 -18.62
C LEU A 77 8.48 -22.11 -17.68
N GLY A 78 9.49 -22.38 -16.85
CA GLY A 78 9.46 -23.43 -15.84
C GLY A 78 8.80 -23.04 -14.52
N THR A 79 8.44 -21.77 -14.31
CA THR A 79 7.95 -21.27 -13.03
C THR A 79 6.57 -21.87 -12.71
N PRO A 80 6.41 -22.57 -11.56
CA PRO A 80 5.13 -23.12 -11.14
C PRO A 80 4.02 -22.06 -11.03
N PHE A 81 2.76 -22.48 -11.20
CA PHE A 81 1.61 -21.57 -11.20
C PHE A 81 1.53 -20.63 -9.98
N TYR A 82 1.74 -21.15 -8.78
CA TYR A 82 1.66 -20.34 -7.56
C TYR A 82 2.71 -19.22 -7.53
N TYR A 83 3.94 -19.52 -7.97
CA TYR A 83 5.02 -18.54 -8.00
C TYR A 83 4.89 -17.51 -9.13
N ARG A 84 4.07 -17.79 -10.15
CA ARG A 84 3.68 -16.77 -11.12
C ARG A 84 2.78 -15.71 -10.50
N ILE A 85 1.88 -16.10 -9.59
CA ILE A 85 1.04 -15.15 -8.87
C ILE A 85 1.87 -14.35 -7.87
N THR A 86 2.70 -15.01 -7.06
CA THR A 86 3.52 -14.29 -6.07
C THR A 86 4.65 -13.47 -6.69
N GLY A 87 5.10 -13.83 -7.90
CA GLY A 87 6.06 -13.05 -8.67
C GLY A 87 5.61 -11.61 -8.94
N VAL A 88 4.29 -11.34 -8.89
CA VAL A 88 3.72 -9.98 -8.98
C VAL A 88 4.24 -9.05 -7.88
N TRP A 89 4.68 -9.58 -6.74
CA TRP A 89 5.32 -8.82 -5.66
C TRP A 89 6.69 -9.43 -5.29
N GLY A 90 7.36 -10.07 -6.26
CA GLY A 90 8.66 -10.73 -6.12
C GLY A 90 9.86 -9.80 -5.96
N ALA A 91 9.68 -8.53 -6.28
CA ALA A 91 10.73 -7.53 -6.33
C ALA A 91 10.11 -6.12 -6.24
N LEU A 92 10.97 -5.10 -6.15
CA LEU A 92 10.57 -3.73 -5.82
C LEU A 92 9.42 -3.19 -6.68
N GLU A 93 9.50 -3.33 -8.00
CA GLU A 93 8.54 -2.74 -8.94
C GLU A 93 7.14 -3.34 -8.77
N GLY A 94 7.04 -4.66 -8.55
CA GLY A 94 5.78 -5.33 -8.31
C GLY A 94 5.22 -5.09 -6.91
N SER A 95 6.10 -5.15 -5.91
CA SER A 95 5.76 -4.87 -4.51
C SER A 95 5.16 -3.47 -4.32
N ILE A 96 5.61 -2.48 -5.08
CA ILE A 96 5.07 -1.13 -4.98
C ILE A 96 3.63 -1.01 -5.51
N ILE A 97 3.23 -1.85 -6.48
CA ILE A 97 1.84 -1.92 -6.91
C ILE A 97 1.00 -2.53 -5.80
N LEU A 98 1.45 -3.63 -5.18
CA LEU A 98 0.73 -4.27 -4.07
C LEU A 98 0.52 -3.27 -2.92
N TRP A 99 1.57 -2.53 -2.55
CA TRP A 99 1.50 -1.47 -1.54
C TRP A 99 0.49 -0.38 -1.93
N SER A 100 0.60 0.14 -3.16
CA SER A 100 -0.29 1.18 -3.66
C SER A 100 -1.75 0.71 -3.70
N TRP A 101 -1.98 -0.55 -4.06
CA TRP A 101 -3.31 -1.15 -4.14
C TRP A 101 -3.96 -1.28 -2.75
N MET A 102 -3.22 -1.75 -1.75
CA MET A 102 -3.71 -1.82 -0.37
C MET A 102 -3.96 -0.44 0.23
N LEU A 103 -3.08 0.54 -0.02
CA LEU A 103 -3.30 1.91 0.41
C LEU A 103 -4.53 2.54 -0.27
N ALA A 104 -4.72 2.29 -1.57
CA ALA A 104 -5.90 2.73 -2.30
C ALA A 104 -7.17 2.06 -1.76
N LEU A 105 -7.10 0.79 -1.36
CA LEU A 105 -8.20 0.07 -0.71
C LEU A 105 -8.55 0.71 0.64
N TYR A 106 -7.57 1.00 1.51
CA TYR A 106 -7.81 1.73 2.75
C TYR A 106 -8.45 3.10 2.50
N THR A 107 -7.96 3.83 1.50
CA THR A 107 -8.51 5.13 1.08
C THR A 107 -9.97 4.98 0.63
N LEU A 108 -10.28 3.96 -0.17
CA LEU A 108 -11.64 3.66 -0.61
C LEU A 108 -12.56 3.35 0.57
N VAL A 109 -12.13 2.51 1.52
CA VAL A 109 -12.93 2.18 2.70
C VAL A 109 -13.22 3.44 3.53
N ILE A 110 -12.24 4.34 3.67
CA ILE A 110 -12.44 5.63 4.33
C ILE A 110 -13.45 6.49 3.59
N VAL A 111 -13.38 6.57 2.26
CA VAL A 111 -14.35 7.26 1.42
C VAL A 111 -15.75 6.69 1.60
N LEU A 112 -15.92 5.38 1.55
CA LEU A 112 -17.22 4.73 1.68
C LEU A 112 -17.84 4.93 3.08
N ARG A 113 -17.04 4.87 4.15
CA ARG A 113 -17.52 5.03 5.53
C ARG A 113 -17.88 6.47 5.90
N HIS A 114 -17.19 7.46 5.34
CA HIS A 114 -17.33 8.86 5.76
C HIS A 114 -17.94 9.78 4.69
N ARG A 115 -18.41 9.22 3.57
CA ARG A 115 -19.01 9.97 2.45
C ARG A 115 -20.07 11.00 2.87
N ARG A 116 -20.82 10.71 3.94
CA ARG A 116 -21.98 11.51 4.38
C ARG A 116 -21.76 12.29 5.70
N ASN A 117 -20.78 11.92 6.53
CA ASN A 117 -20.83 12.24 7.97
C ASN A 117 -19.65 13.04 8.57
N ALA A 118 -18.73 13.57 7.77
CA ALA A 118 -17.69 14.44 8.33
C ALA A 118 -17.32 15.53 7.32
N ARG A 119 -17.79 16.76 7.52
CA ARG A 119 -17.48 17.88 6.61
C ARG A 119 -16.21 18.63 6.97
N GLU A 120 -15.81 18.59 8.24
CA GLU A 120 -14.74 19.46 8.75
C GLU A 120 -13.36 18.77 8.74
N PHE A 121 -13.29 17.51 9.19
CA PHE A 121 -12.01 16.80 9.40
C PHE A 121 -11.61 15.91 8.22
N TYR A 122 -12.60 15.29 7.59
CA TYR A 122 -12.42 14.30 6.53
C TYR A 122 -11.71 14.81 5.27
N PRO A 123 -11.91 16.06 4.79
CA PRO A 123 -11.18 16.55 3.63
C PRO A 123 -9.66 16.51 3.82
N TRP A 124 -9.19 16.78 5.03
CA TRP A 124 -7.77 16.72 5.35
C TRP A 124 -7.24 15.29 5.41
N VAL A 125 -8.02 14.35 5.97
CA VAL A 125 -7.68 12.92 5.95
C VAL A 125 -7.53 12.44 4.50
N LEU A 126 -8.50 12.77 3.66
CA LEU A 126 -8.48 12.37 2.25
C LEU A 126 -7.31 13.02 1.50
N ALA A 127 -6.99 14.29 1.79
CA ALA A 127 -5.84 14.98 1.22
C ALA A 127 -4.52 14.27 1.56
N VAL A 128 -4.32 13.89 2.82
CA VAL A 128 -3.12 13.18 3.27
C VAL A 128 -3.04 11.80 2.63
N MET A 129 -4.12 11.01 2.67
CA MET A 129 -4.12 9.66 2.09
C MET A 129 -3.83 9.68 0.59
N LEU A 130 -4.46 10.59 -0.16
CA LEU A 130 -4.18 10.77 -1.60
C LEU A 130 -2.77 11.33 -1.86
N GLY A 131 -2.24 12.16 -0.97
CA GLY A 131 -0.86 12.64 -1.05
C GLY A 131 0.17 11.52 -0.88
N VAL A 132 -0.03 10.64 0.13
CA VAL A 132 0.82 9.46 0.32
C VAL A 132 0.68 8.50 -0.88
N LEU A 133 -0.55 8.29 -1.37
CA LEU A 133 -0.80 7.48 -2.56
C LEU A 133 -0.11 8.07 -3.81
N ALA A 134 -0.13 9.39 -3.98
CA ALA A 134 0.58 10.07 -5.06
C ALA A 134 2.09 9.86 -4.96
N PHE A 135 2.68 9.88 -3.76
CA PHE A 135 4.09 9.55 -3.57
C PHE A 135 4.41 8.14 -4.09
N PHE A 136 3.65 7.12 -3.69
CA PHE A 136 3.87 5.76 -4.18
C PHE A 136 3.64 5.63 -5.70
N LEU A 137 2.67 6.37 -6.25
CA LEU A 137 2.44 6.44 -7.69
C LEU A 137 3.58 7.13 -8.45
N VAL A 138 4.26 8.12 -7.86
CA VAL A 138 5.49 8.70 -8.40
C VAL A 138 6.59 7.64 -8.48
N VAL A 139 6.81 6.90 -7.39
CA VAL A 139 7.83 5.83 -7.38
C VAL A 139 7.47 4.75 -8.40
N MET A 140 6.21 4.33 -8.45
CA MET A 140 5.68 3.35 -9.42
C MET A 140 5.75 3.82 -10.88
N THR A 141 5.72 5.12 -11.15
CA THR A 141 5.73 5.65 -12.52
C THR A 141 7.14 5.97 -13.01
N PHE A 142 8.03 6.43 -12.13
CA PHE A 142 9.32 6.98 -12.53
C PHE A 142 10.53 6.25 -11.95
N ALA A 143 10.48 5.79 -10.70
CA ALA A 143 11.65 5.23 -10.03
C ALA A 143 11.74 3.70 -10.15
N ALA A 144 10.60 3.02 -10.10
CA ALA A 144 10.47 1.56 -10.16
C ALA A 144 9.28 1.17 -11.06
N PRO A 145 9.33 1.46 -12.38
CA PRO A 145 8.21 1.23 -13.29
C PRO A 145 7.95 -0.27 -13.53
N PRO A 146 6.79 -0.81 -13.09
CA PRO A 146 6.48 -2.23 -13.22
C PRO A 146 6.15 -2.65 -14.66
N PHE A 147 5.77 -1.69 -15.50
CA PHE A 147 5.39 -1.90 -16.88
C PHE A 147 6.46 -1.48 -17.87
N GLU A 148 7.72 -1.41 -17.45
CA GLU A 148 8.81 -1.05 -18.36
C GLU A 148 8.92 -2.08 -19.49
N ARG A 149 8.92 -1.58 -20.73
CA ARG A 149 9.01 -2.40 -21.93
C ARG A 149 10.44 -2.89 -22.14
N GLN A 150 10.56 -4.16 -22.52
CA GLN A 150 11.79 -4.76 -23.03
C GLN A 150 11.63 -5.14 -24.51
N THR A 151 12.57 -4.68 -25.34
CA THR A 151 12.61 -4.99 -26.79
C THR A 151 14.04 -5.31 -27.23
N PRO A 152 14.28 -6.45 -27.91
CA PRO A 152 13.33 -7.54 -28.14
C PRO A 152 12.94 -8.28 -26.85
N PRO A 153 11.71 -8.82 -26.74
CA PRO A 153 11.35 -9.70 -25.63
C PRO A 153 12.20 -10.98 -25.71
N PRO A 154 12.79 -11.45 -24.60
CA PRO A 154 13.54 -12.69 -24.60
C PRO A 154 12.60 -13.89 -24.79
N ALA A 155 13.14 -15.00 -25.31
CA ALA A 155 12.38 -16.23 -25.52
C ALA A 155 11.99 -16.93 -24.20
N ASP A 156 12.80 -16.71 -23.16
CA ASP A 156 12.53 -17.17 -21.79
C ASP A 156 13.02 -16.11 -20.79
N GLY A 157 12.45 -16.10 -19.60
CA GLY A 157 12.81 -15.19 -18.53
C GLY A 157 13.90 -15.74 -17.60
N ARG A 158 14.37 -14.91 -16.67
CA ARG A 158 15.48 -15.23 -15.76
C ARG A 158 15.06 -16.17 -14.61
N GLY A 159 13.77 -16.31 -14.37
CA GLY A 159 13.23 -17.02 -13.21
C GLY A 159 13.09 -16.13 -11.97
N LEU A 160 12.37 -16.62 -10.97
CA LEU A 160 12.25 -15.96 -9.69
C LEU A 160 13.53 -16.17 -8.87
N ASN A 161 13.83 -15.27 -7.93
CA ASN A 161 14.86 -15.55 -6.93
C ASN A 161 14.49 -16.84 -6.18
N PRO A 162 15.37 -17.86 -6.11
CA PRO A 162 15.06 -19.13 -5.46
C PRO A 162 14.61 -19.00 -4.00
N LEU A 163 15.06 -17.97 -3.27
CA LEU A 163 14.62 -17.71 -1.89
C LEU A 163 13.12 -17.36 -1.79
N LEU A 164 12.54 -16.87 -2.89
CA LEU A 164 11.13 -16.49 -3.00
C LEU A 164 10.24 -17.63 -3.51
N GLU A 165 10.82 -18.77 -3.91
CA GLU A 165 10.09 -19.98 -4.25
C GLU A 165 9.67 -20.76 -3.00
N ASP A 166 9.11 -20.06 -2.02
CA ASP A 166 8.62 -20.61 -0.76
C ASP A 166 7.18 -20.15 -0.48
N THR A 167 6.41 -20.98 0.22
CA THR A 167 5.04 -20.66 0.65
C THR A 167 4.92 -19.38 1.49
N GLY A 168 5.97 -19.01 2.24
CA GLY A 168 6.03 -17.75 3.01
C GLY A 168 5.83 -16.52 2.13
N MET A 169 6.28 -16.58 0.86
CA MET A 169 6.15 -15.50 -0.11
C MET A 169 4.69 -15.14 -0.46
N ILE A 170 3.76 -16.09 -0.28
CA ILE A 170 2.34 -15.87 -0.55
C ILE A 170 1.73 -14.96 0.53
N THR A 171 2.06 -15.21 1.80
CA THR A 171 1.33 -14.64 2.93
C THR A 171 2.08 -13.50 3.61
N HIS A 172 3.41 -13.58 3.71
CA HIS A 172 4.22 -12.61 4.44
C HIS A 172 4.13 -11.19 3.86
N PRO A 173 4.42 -10.94 2.56
CA PRO A 173 4.34 -9.59 1.99
C PRO A 173 2.95 -8.98 2.11
N VAL A 174 1.90 -9.81 1.94
CA VAL A 174 0.51 -9.38 2.04
C VAL A 174 0.18 -8.92 3.46
N ALA A 175 0.53 -9.71 4.48
CA ALA A 175 0.32 -9.33 5.88
C ALA A 175 1.12 -8.07 6.24
N LEU A 176 2.39 -8.01 5.86
CA LEU A 176 3.28 -6.89 6.15
C LEU A 176 2.75 -5.58 5.53
N TYR A 177 2.36 -5.60 4.26
CA TYR A 177 1.86 -4.40 3.57
C TYR A 177 0.47 -3.99 4.03
N LEU A 178 -0.42 -4.92 4.40
CA LEU A 178 -1.69 -4.58 5.07
C LEU A 178 -1.46 -3.85 6.40
N GLY A 179 -0.38 -4.21 7.12
CA GLY A 179 0.06 -3.53 8.33
C GLY A 179 0.61 -2.13 8.06
N PHE A 180 1.63 -2.03 7.20
CA PHE A 180 2.27 -0.75 6.87
C PHE A 180 1.31 0.28 6.28
N THR A 181 0.58 -0.10 5.23
CA THR A 181 -0.39 0.80 4.59
C THR A 181 -1.55 1.11 5.53
N GLY A 182 -1.93 0.18 6.40
CA GLY A 182 -2.95 0.39 7.44
C GLY A 182 -2.60 1.50 8.41
N LEU A 183 -1.33 1.66 8.79
CA LEU A 183 -0.86 2.77 9.64
C LEU A 183 -0.96 4.16 8.97
N THR A 184 -1.15 4.21 7.64
CA THR A 184 -1.39 5.49 6.96
C THR A 184 -2.73 6.10 7.38
N VAL A 185 -3.72 5.28 7.77
CA VAL A 185 -5.01 5.78 8.25
C VAL A 185 -4.87 6.58 9.54
N PRO A 186 -4.36 6.04 10.68
CA PRO A 186 -4.17 6.83 11.89
C PRO A 186 -3.24 8.03 11.69
N PHE A 187 -2.21 7.91 10.86
CA PHE A 187 -1.36 9.04 10.47
C PHE A 187 -2.14 10.16 9.77
N ALA A 188 -3.00 9.82 8.80
CA ALA A 188 -3.82 10.80 8.09
C ALA A 188 -4.81 11.50 8.99
N PHE A 189 -5.41 10.79 9.95
CA PHE A 189 -6.26 11.41 10.97
C PHE A 189 -5.46 12.32 11.90
N ALA A 190 -4.27 11.91 12.36
CA ALA A 190 -3.44 12.76 13.21
C ALA A 190 -3.02 14.07 12.50
N LEU A 191 -2.58 13.99 11.24
CA LEU A 191 -2.26 15.18 10.44
C LEU A 191 -3.49 16.05 10.19
N ALA A 192 -4.65 15.45 9.91
CA ALA A 192 -5.89 16.20 9.77
C ALA A 192 -6.26 16.96 11.05
N ALA A 193 -6.01 16.38 12.24
CA ALA A 193 -6.24 17.05 13.53
C ALA A 193 -5.35 18.28 13.71
N LEU A 194 -4.06 18.14 13.37
CA LEU A 194 -3.09 19.22 13.44
C LEU A 194 -3.45 20.35 12.49
N VAL A 195 -3.78 20.03 11.24
CA VAL A 195 -4.15 21.03 10.22
C VAL A 195 -5.46 21.73 10.57
N ALA A 196 -6.44 21.01 11.11
CA ALA A 196 -7.70 21.57 11.56
C ALA A 196 -7.60 22.29 12.93
N ALA A 197 -6.43 22.26 13.59
CA ALA A 197 -6.22 22.76 14.95
C ALA A 197 -7.22 22.21 15.99
N ARG A 198 -7.68 20.97 15.81
CA ARG A 198 -8.65 20.29 16.68
C ARG A 198 -8.08 18.97 17.19
N VAL A 199 -7.24 19.06 18.22
CA VAL A 199 -6.46 17.93 18.78
C VAL A 199 -7.22 17.13 19.86
N GLY A 200 -8.50 17.42 20.09
CA GLY A 200 -9.32 16.73 21.11
C GLY A 200 -9.54 15.23 20.82
N ASP A 201 -10.08 14.50 21.79
CA ASP A 201 -10.09 13.02 21.83
C ASP A 201 -10.86 12.31 20.69
N THR A 202 -11.64 13.07 19.91
CA THR A 202 -12.46 12.49 18.83
C THR A 202 -11.61 11.77 17.78
N TRP A 203 -10.41 12.27 17.45
CA TRP A 203 -9.54 11.58 16.47
C TRP A 203 -8.93 10.30 17.06
N ILE A 204 -8.71 10.25 18.36
CA ILE A 204 -8.11 9.10 19.06
C ILE A 204 -9.05 7.88 18.99
N THR A 205 -10.32 8.08 19.30
CA THR A 205 -11.34 7.02 19.23
C THR A 205 -11.58 6.53 17.79
N LEU A 206 -11.53 7.44 16.82
CA LEU A 206 -11.66 7.12 15.39
C LEU A 206 -10.49 6.30 14.86
N THR A 207 -9.28 6.54 15.33
CA THR A 207 -8.05 5.89 14.84
C THR A 207 -7.76 4.56 15.49
N ARG A 208 -8.19 4.34 16.74
CA ARG A 208 -7.91 3.09 17.49
C ARG A 208 -8.22 1.82 16.73
N ARG A 209 -9.41 1.71 16.12
CA ARG A 209 -9.80 0.51 15.36
C ARG A 209 -8.88 0.26 14.16
N TRP A 210 -8.46 1.32 13.48
CA TRP A 210 -7.52 1.22 12.37
C TRP A 210 -6.13 0.82 12.84
N THR A 211 -5.65 1.39 13.96
CA THR A 211 -4.37 1.01 14.54
C THR A 211 -4.35 -0.45 14.99
N ILE A 212 -5.45 -0.98 15.55
CA ILE A 212 -5.55 -2.41 15.90
C ILE A 212 -5.44 -3.29 14.66
N VAL A 213 -6.14 -2.96 13.57
CA VAL A 213 -6.07 -3.72 12.32
C VAL A 213 -4.65 -3.71 11.77
N ALA A 214 -4.03 -2.53 11.69
CA ALA A 214 -2.66 -2.39 11.20
C ALA A 214 -1.65 -3.15 12.09
N TRP A 215 -1.77 -3.01 13.42
CA TRP A 215 -0.95 -3.72 14.40
C TRP A 215 -1.10 -5.23 14.30
N TYR A 216 -2.33 -5.74 14.11
CA TYR A 216 -2.60 -7.17 13.93
C TYR A 216 -1.87 -7.72 12.70
N PHE A 217 -1.97 -7.03 11.56
CA PHE A 217 -1.29 -7.44 10.34
C PHE A 217 0.23 -7.31 10.41
N LEU A 218 0.77 -6.27 11.08
CA LEU A 218 2.20 -6.20 11.37
C LEU A 218 2.66 -7.36 12.27
N SER A 219 1.85 -7.74 13.27
CA SER A 219 2.15 -8.86 14.16
C SER A 219 2.20 -10.18 13.37
N LEU A 220 1.21 -10.43 12.51
CA LEU A 220 1.23 -11.57 11.60
C LEU A 220 2.41 -11.52 10.64
N GLY A 221 2.69 -10.36 10.06
CA GLY A 221 3.83 -10.16 9.16
C GLY A 221 5.16 -10.53 9.82
N LEU A 222 5.39 -10.05 11.04
CA LEU A 222 6.59 -10.37 11.83
C LEU A 222 6.66 -11.87 12.20
N LEU A 223 5.54 -12.49 12.59
CA LEU A 223 5.52 -13.93 12.93
C LEU A 223 5.79 -14.81 11.71
N ILE A 224 5.12 -14.54 10.58
CA ILE A 224 5.29 -15.30 9.34
C ILE A 224 6.68 -15.03 8.75
N GLY A 225 7.14 -13.78 8.79
CA GLY A 225 8.46 -13.38 8.31
C GLY A 225 9.55 -14.10 9.06
N GLY A 226 9.50 -14.07 10.39
CA GLY A 226 10.47 -14.76 11.22
C GLY A 226 10.47 -16.27 10.97
N TRP A 227 9.29 -16.89 10.86
CA TRP A 227 9.19 -18.31 10.50
C TRP A 227 9.80 -18.61 9.12
N TRP A 228 9.50 -17.79 8.11
CA TRP A 228 10.01 -17.98 6.76
C TRP A 228 11.53 -17.77 6.68
N SER A 229 12.04 -16.73 7.33
CA SER A 229 13.47 -16.46 7.46
C SER A 229 14.20 -17.61 8.14
N TYR A 230 13.62 -18.18 9.22
CA TYR A 230 14.15 -19.38 9.85
C TYR A 230 14.14 -20.60 8.93
N HIS A 231 13.07 -20.79 8.16
CA HIS A 231 12.91 -21.91 7.24
C HIS A 231 13.95 -21.87 6.11
N VAL A 232 14.19 -20.70 5.53
CA VAL A 232 15.06 -20.54 4.35
C VAL A 232 16.52 -20.29 4.72
N LEU A 233 16.79 -19.57 5.81
CA LEU A 233 18.14 -19.14 6.20
C LEU A 233 18.66 -19.82 7.49
N GLY A 234 17.84 -20.65 8.15
CA GLY A 234 18.19 -21.33 9.39
C GLY A 234 18.24 -20.41 10.61
N TRP A 235 19.00 -20.81 11.65
CA TRP A 235 19.11 -20.07 12.92
C TRP A 235 19.64 -18.64 12.77
N GLY A 236 20.40 -18.37 11.71
CA GLY A 236 20.82 -17.02 11.35
C GLY A 236 19.64 -16.14 10.95
N GLY A 237 18.64 -16.67 10.24
CA GLY A 237 17.54 -15.90 9.64
C GLY A 237 16.64 -15.16 10.63
N TYR A 238 16.08 -15.88 11.62
CA TYR A 238 15.10 -15.35 12.59
C TYR A 238 15.62 -14.15 13.43
N TRP A 239 16.94 -13.91 13.40
CA TRP A 239 17.61 -12.81 14.10
C TRP A 239 18.72 -12.17 13.26
N ALA A 240 18.71 -12.36 11.94
CA ALA A 240 19.72 -11.79 11.01
C ALA A 240 19.53 -10.29 10.78
N TRP A 241 18.61 -9.64 11.49
CA TRP A 241 18.29 -8.24 11.28
C TRP A 241 17.89 -7.97 9.83
N ASP A 242 16.99 -8.80 9.28
CA ASP A 242 16.42 -8.56 7.96
C ASP A 242 15.86 -7.12 7.90
N PRO A 243 16.27 -6.29 6.93
CA PRO A 243 15.82 -4.90 6.86
C PRO A 243 14.30 -4.75 6.82
N VAL A 244 13.57 -5.69 6.22
CA VAL A 244 12.11 -5.71 6.12
C VAL A 244 11.49 -5.97 7.50
N GLU A 245 11.99 -6.95 8.24
CA GLU A 245 11.51 -7.25 9.60
C GLU A 245 11.80 -6.10 10.56
N ASN A 246 13.02 -5.55 10.51
CA ASN A 246 13.40 -4.39 11.32
C ASN A 246 12.55 -3.16 11.00
N ALA A 247 12.32 -2.88 9.71
CA ALA A 247 11.47 -1.79 9.28
C ALA A 247 10.02 -1.97 9.75
N ALA A 248 9.53 -3.21 9.86
CA ALA A 248 8.19 -3.51 10.36
C ALA A 248 8.11 -3.49 11.90
N PHE A 249 9.19 -3.83 12.58
CA PHE A 249 9.26 -3.87 14.04
C PHE A 249 9.15 -2.48 14.67
N MET A 250 9.80 -1.46 14.09
CA MET A 250 9.76 -0.09 14.59
C MET A 250 8.33 0.50 14.68
N PRO A 251 7.52 0.50 13.60
CA PRO A 251 6.13 0.95 13.67
C PRO A 251 5.26 0.02 14.51
N TRP A 252 5.57 -1.28 14.61
CA TRP A 252 4.85 -2.20 15.50
C TRP A 252 5.03 -1.82 16.98
N LEU A 253 6.25 -1.49 17.41
CA LEU A 253 6.52 -0.99 18.76
C LEU A 253 5.78 0.33 19.04
N ALA A 254 5.86 1.28 18.11
CA ALA A 254 5.16 2.56 18.23
C ALA A 254 3.63 2.37 18.31
N ALA A 255 3.06 1.50 17.47
CA ALA A 255 1.64 1.17 17.50
C ALA A 255 1.24 0.48 18.83
N THR A 256 2.09 -0.41 19.34
CA THR A 256 1.88 -1.06 20.64
C THR A 256 1.82 -0.02 21.76
N ALA A 257 2.81 0.88 21.83
CA ALA A 257 2.83 1.96 22.82
C ALA A 257 1.60 2.88 22.69
N PHE A 258 1.24 3.27 21.47
CA PHE A 258 0.06 4.09 21.20
C PHE A 258 -1.23 3.42 21.69
N LEU A 259 -1.45 2.14 21.38
CA LEU A 259 -2.66 1.42 21.78
C LEU A 259 -2.83 1.36 23.30
N HIS A 260 -1.73 1.20 24.05
CA HIS A 260 -1.76 1.24 25.52
C HIS A 260 -2.05 2.65 26.04
N SER A 261 -1.40 3.67 25.47
CA SER A 261 -1.59 5.07 25.87
C SER A 261 -3.02 5.55 25.64
N VAL A 262 -3.62 5.22 24.50
CA VAL A 262 -5.01 5.58 24.18
C VAL A 262 -5.99 4.95 25.16
N MET A 263 -5.78 3.70 25.55
CA MET A 263 -6.64 3.04 26.55
C MET A 263 -6.57 3.71 27.92
N ILE A 264 -5.39 4.20 28.32
CA ILE A 264 -5.22 4.94 29.58
C ILE A 264 -5.91 6.30 29.49
N GLN A 265 -5.75 7.01 28.38
CA GLN A 265 -6.37 8.32 28.14
C GLN A 265 -7.90 8.22 28.17
N GLU A 266 -8.49 7.25 27.45
CA GLU A 266 -9.94 6.98 27.47
C GLU A 266 -10.46 6.70 28.90
N ARG A 267 -9.73 5.88 29.68
CA ARG A 267 -10.11 5.56 31.07
C ARG A 267 -10.05 6.76 32.00
N ARG A 268 -9.11 7.68 31.76
CA ARG A 268 -8.89 8.88 32.59
C ARG A 268 -9.67 10.10 32.14
N ARG A 269 -10.39 10.04 30.99
CA ARG A 269 -11.13 11.16 30.38
C ARG A 269 -10.25 12.42 30.22
N MET A 270 -8.99 12.22 29.83
CA MET A 270 -8.01 13.29 29.60
C MET A 270 -7.95 13.66 28.12
#